data_AF-A0A928RRH7-F1
#
_entry.id   AF-A0A928RRH7-F1
#
_cell.length_a   1.000
_cell.length_b   1.000
_cell.length_c   1.000
_cell.angle_alpha   90.00
_cell.angle_beta   90.00
_cell.angle_gamma   90.00
#
_symmetry.space_group_name_H-M   'P 1'
#
loop_
_entity.id
_entity.type
_entity.pdbx_description
1 polymer ?
#
loop_
_entity_poly.entity_id
_entity_poly.type
_entity_poly.pdbx_seq_one_letter_code
_entity_poly.pdbx_strand_id
1 'polypeptide(L)'
;MRKFLGLLLTGILLFCTIFSIGGCGEESPLDKGTMYTLEEVYESGGIDRTALLNIAYHSGNAEHNPDEIGEDFVPIEKGELSEEISLEIREYLAERARTDEENPRYANYEITQYYGCYNGYYAVVFEDLNEGHFDVWEEYWTEVDGVIFYSAGYSSEKIYMWKRG
;
A
#
# COMPACT_ATOMS: atom_id res chain seq x y z
N MET A 1 32.61 56.86 -53.95
CA MET A 1 31.83 57.64 -52.94
C MET A 1 30.45 56.99 -52.88
N ARG A 2 29.88 56.46 -51.80
CA ARG A 2 30.02 56.50 -50.34
C ARG A 2 29.62 55.07 -49.85
N LYS A 3 30.45 54.38 -49.05
CA LYS A 3 30.43 54.32 -47.57
C LYS A 3 29.11 53.78 -46.96
N PHE A 4 29.25 52.63 -46.31
CA PHE A 4 28.67 52.22 -45.02
C PHE A 4 27.16 52.38 -44.79
N LEU A 5 26.44 51.26 -44.82
CA LEU A 5 25.26 51.00 -43.99
C LEU A 5 25.07 49.46 -43.94
N GLY A 6 25.78 48.76 -43.04
CA GLY A 6 25.21 48.23 -41.79
C GLY A 6 24.45 46.92 -42.08
N LEU A 7 25.01 45.71 -41.96
CA LEU A 7 25.67 45.09 -40.81
C LEU A 7 24.90 45.31 -39.50
N LEU A 8 23.64 44.88 -39.47
CA LEU A 8 22.84 44.75 -38.23
C LEU A 8 21.61 43.86 -38.47
N LEU A 9 21.81 42.58 -38.78
CA LEU A 9 20.75 41.55 -38.79
C LEU A 9 21.34 40.15 -38.51
N THR A 10 22.41 40.11 -37.72
CA THR A 10 23.02 38.90 -37.15
C THR A 10 23.03 39.08 -35.66
N GLY A 11 21.98 38.58 -34.99
CA GLY A 11 21.87 38.64 -33.54
C GLY A 11 20.45 38.99 -33.10
N ILE A 12 19.56 38.01 -33.13
CA ILE A 12 18.37 37.75 -32.28
C ILE A 12 17.64 36.60 -33.00
N LEU A 13 18.22 35.41 -32.97
CA LEU A 13 17.58 34.14 -33.34
C LEU A 13 18.20 33.01 -32.49
N LEU A 14 18.49 33.34 -31.23
CA LEU A 14 19.16 32.44 -30.30
C LEU A 14 18.62 32.67 -28.88
N PHE A 15 17.31 32.54 -28.66
CA PHE A 15 16.72 32.54 -27.31
C PHE A 15 15.29 31.96 -27.27
N CYS A 16 14.97 30.88 -28.01
CA CYS A 16 13.67 30.18 -27.89
C CYS A 16 13.75 28.65 -27.84
N THR A 17 14.91 28.10 -27.52
CA THR A 17 15.11 26.71 -27.11
C THR A 17 15.96 26.86 -25.85
N ILE A 18 15.52 26.65 -24.62
CA ILE A 18 15.13 25.37 -24.03
C ILE A 18 14.29 25.72 -22.78
N PHE A 19 13.00 26.03 -22.91
CA PHE A 19 12.06 25.76 -21.80
C PHE A 19 11.59 24.34 -22.01
N SER A 20 12.48 23.39 -21.70
CA SER A 20 12.01 22.07 -21.30
C SER A 20 11.22 22.32 -20.02
N ILE A 21 9.91 22.47 -20.17
CA ILE A 21 8.96 22.18 -19.12
C ILE A 21 9.19 20.70 -18.85
N GLY A 22 10.21 20.39 -18.05
CA GLY A 22 10.16 19.21 -17.20
C GLY A 22 8.98 19.50 -16.31
N GLY A 23 7.79 19.06 -16.73
CA GLY A 23 6.72 18.90 -15.78
C GLY A 23 7.33 18.03 -14.70
N CYS A 24 7.48 18.55 -13.48
CA CYS A 24 7.31 17.70 -12.33
C CYS A 24 5.92 17.09 -12.51
N GLY A 25 5.84 15.96 -13.21
CA GLY A 25 4.67 15.11 -13.11
C GLY A 25 4.57 14.80 -11.63
N GLU A 26 3.49 15.24 -11.01
CA GLU A 26 3.19 14.82 -9.64
C GLU A 26 3.14 13.29 -9.67
N GLU A 27 4.00 12.66 -8.87
CA GLU A 27 4.08 11.21 -8.78
C GLU A 27 2.73 10.67 -8.32
N SER A 28 2.18 9.69 -9.05
CA SER A 28 0.88 9.15 -8.70
C SER A 28 0.97 8.45 -7.35
N PRO A 29 -0.04 8.56 -6.46
CA PRO A 29 -0.08 7.71 -5.26
C PRO A 29 0.04 6.21 -5.57
N LEU A 30 -0.34 5.77 -6.77
CA LEU A 30 -0.18 4.40 -7.23
C LEU A 30 1.29 4.00 -7.44
N ASP A 31 2.18 4.95 -7.73
CA ASP A 31 3.61 4.70 -7.92
C ASP A 31 4.33 4.52 -6.57
N LYS A 32 3.72 4.97 -5.46
CA LYS A 32 4.31 4.89 -4.12
C LYS A 32 4.37 3.47 -3.56
N GLY A 33 3.59 2.53 -4.09
CA GLY A 33 3.61 1.16 -3.60
C GLY A 33 2.56 0.23 -4.22
N THR A 34 2.43 -0.96 -3.66
CA THR A 34 1.51 -1.99 -4.17
C THR A 34 0.90 -2.78 -3.02
N MET A 35 -0.38 -3.12 -3.19
CA MET A 35 -1.13 -4.03 -2.32
C MET A 35 -1.06 -5.47 -2.82
N TYR A 36 -0.85 -6.39 -1.89
CA TYR A 36 -0.82 -7.83 -2.13
C TYR A 36 -1.68 -8.54 -1.07
N THR A 37 -2.16 -9.73 -1.41
CA THR A 37 -2.66 -10.69 -0.43
C THR A 37 -1.51 -11.29 0.36
N LEU A 38 -1.83 -11.84 1.55
CA LEU A 38 -0.83 -12.52 2.38
C LEU A 38 -0.23 -13.75 1.66
N GLU A 39 -1.07 -14.50 0.94
CA GLU A 39 -0.67 -15.68 0.17
C GLU A 39 0.31 -15.32 -0.95
N GLU A 40 0.02 -14.29 -1.76
CA GLU A 40 0.92 -13.85 -2.84
C GLU A 40 2.33 -13.50 -2.32
N VAL A 41 2.42 -12.78 -1.20
CA VAL A 41 3.71 -12.39 -0.62
C VAL A 41 4.46 -13.59 -0.05
N TYR A 42 3.75 -14.56 0.54
CA TYR A 42 4.37 -15.79 1.01
C TYR A 42 4.88 -16.65 -0.15
N GLU A 43 4.04 -16.91 -1.16
CA GLU A 43 4.39 -17.70 -2.34
C GLU A 43 5.55 -17.10 -3.14
N SER A 44 5.65 -15.76 -3.18
CA SER A 44 6.78 -15.08 -3.82
C SER A 44 8.07 -15.09 -2.98
N GLY A 45 8.03 -15.64 -1.75
CA GLY A 45 9.13 -15.61 -0.79
C GLY A 45 9.41 -14.23 -0.19
N GLY A 46 8.45 -13.30 -0.26
CA GLY A 46 8.57 -11.96 0.32
C GLY A 46 8.53 -11.99 1.85
N ILE A 47 7.78 -12.93 2.42
CA ILE A 47 7.76 -13.27 3.85
C ILE A 47 7.99 -14.77 4.03
N ASP A 48 8.41 -15.16 5.22
CA ASP A 48 8.58 -16.57 5.59
C ASP A 48 7.49 -17.03 6.58
N ARG A 49 7.54 -18.30 6.95
CA ARG A 49 6.59 -18.89 7.89
C ARG A 49 6.66 -18.24 9.28
N THR A 50 7.83 -17.77 9.70
CA THR A 50 7.99 -17.06 10.98
C THR A 50 7.18 -15.78 10.97
N ALA A 51 7.21 -15.02 9.87
CA ALA A 51 6.39 -13.83 9.69
C ALA A 51 4.89 -14.17 9.69
N LEU A 52 4.46 -15.25 9.03
CA LEU A 52 3.06 -15.69 9.07
C LEU A 52 2.58 -15.96 10.50
N LEU A 53 3.35 -16.72 11.29
CA LEU A 53 3.00 -17.00 12.69
C LEU A 53 2.97 -15.74 13.54
N ASN A 54 3.88 -14.79 13.28
CA ASN A 54 3.90 -13.52 14.01
C ASN A 54 2.68 -12.64 13.65
N ILE A 55 2.28 -12.59 12.38
CA ILE A 55 1.06 -11.91 11.93
C ILE A 55 -0.17 -12.58 12.54
N ALA A 56 -0.22 -13.91 12.57
CA ALA A 56 -1.32 -14.65 13.19
C ALA A 56 -1.41 -14.38 14.70
N TYR A 57 -0.27 -14.33 15.40
CA TYR A 57 -0.23 -13.96 16.81
C TYR A 57 -0.78 -12.55 17.04
N HIS A 58 -0.28 -11.54 16.32
CA HIS A 58 -0.68 -10.14 16.51
C HIS A 58 -2.10 -9.83 16.03
N SER A 59 -2.65 -10.63 15.13
CA SER A 59 -4.05 -10.52 14.68
C SER A 59 -5.04 -11.27 15.59
N GLY A 60 -4.58 -11.89 16.68
CA GLY A 60 -5.43 -12.63 17.61
C GLY A 60 -5.79 -14.04 17.15
N ASN A 61 -5.14 -14.54 16.10
CA ASN A 61 -5.39 -15.86 15.51
C ASN A 61 -4.62 -17.01 16.19
N ALA A 62 -4.02 -16.78 17.35
CA ALA A 62 -3.28 -17.81 18.09
C ALA A 62 -4.14 -19.04 18.43
N GLU A 63 -5.42 -18.84 18.77
CA GLU A 63 -6.34 -19.94 19.12
C GLU A 63 -6.67 -20.87 17.94
N HIS A 64 -6.54 -20.36 16.72
CA HIS A 64 -6.70 -21.14 15.49
C HIS A 64 -5.38 -21.82 15.05
N ASN A 65 -4.27 -21.52 15.72
CA ASN A 65 -2.95 -22.06 15.42
C ASN A 65 -2.27 -22.67 16.68
N PRO A 66 -2.96 -23.51 17.48
CA PRO A 66 -2.47 -23.91 18.81
C PRO A 66 -1.22 -24.79 18.78
N ASP A 67 -1.00 -25.54 17.69
CA ASP A 67 0.18 -26.40 17.54
C ASP A 67 1.46 -25.60 17.22
N GLU A 68 1.31 -24.38 16.71
CA GLU A 68 2.40 -23.53 16.23
C GLU A 68 2.64 -22.31 17.13
N ILE A 69 1.57 -21.78 17.72
CA ILE A 69 1.55 -20.58 18.57
C ILE A 69 1.17 -21.00 19.99
N GLY A 70 2.06 -21.76 20.62
CA GLY A 70 1.93 -22.23 22.01
C GLY A 70 2.63 -21.33 23.04
N GLU A 71 2.76 -21.84 24.28
CA GLU A 71 3.39 -21.11 25.40
C GLU A 71 4.86 -20.72 25.13
N ASP A 72 5.56 -21.51 24.31
CA ASP A 72 6.98 -21.29 23.97
C ASP A 72 7.17 -20.38 22.75
N PHE A 73 6.08 -19.96 22.08
CA PHE A 73 6.18 -19.03 20.96
C PHE A 73 6.57 -17.64 21.45
N VAL A 74 7.67 -17.11 20.91
CA VAL A 74 8.17 -15.76 21.25
C VAL A 74 7.85 -14.83 20.07
N PRO A 75 6.81 -13.99 20.18
CA PRO A 75 6.46 -13.06 19.11
C PRO A 75 7.53 -12.01 18.92
N ILE A 76 7.78 -11.66 17.65
CA ILE A 76 8.59 -10.50 17.28
C ILE A 76 7.70 -9.27 17.43
N GLU A 77 8.17 -8.24 18.13
CA GLU A 77 7.41 -6.99 18.29
C GLU A 77 7.09 -6.37 16.92
N LYS A 78 5.81 -6.03 16.70
CA LYS A 78 5.33 -5.44 15.44
C LYS A 78 5.77 -3.99 15.23
N GLY A 79 6.21 -3.32 16.30
CA GLY A 79 6.49 -1.88 16.30
C GLY A 79 5.24 -1.03 16.06
N GLU A 80 5.47 0.21 15.62
CA GLU A 80 4.42 1.17 15.28
C GLU A 80 4.40 1.43 13.77
N LEU A 81 3.22 1.63 13.21
CA LEU A 81 3.07 2.12 11.85
C LEU A 81 3.28 3.64 11.87
N SER A 82 4.32 4.14 11.21
CA SER A 82 4.56 5.58 11.12
C SER A 82 3.43 6.28 10.34
N GLU A 83 3.12 7.51 10.70
CA GLU A 83 2.11 8.31 10.00
C GLU A 83 2.43 8.52 8.50
N GLU A 84 3.72 8.61 8.15
CA GLU A 84 4.17 8.71 6.74
C GLU A 84 3.69 7.49 5.93
N ILE A 85 4.02 6.27 6.37
CA ILE A 85 3.60 5.03 5.72
C ILE A 85 2.08 4.89 5.75
N SER A 86 1.43 5.21 6.88
CA SER A 86 -0.03 5.18 7.00
C SER A 86 -0.70 6.08 5.95
N LEU A 87 -0.17 7.29 5.76
CA LEU A 87 -0.66 8.23 4.74
C LEU A 87 -0.45 7.69 3.33
N GLU A 88 0.72 7.14 3.02
CA GLU A 88 0.99 6.57 1.69
C GLU A 88 0.05 5.42 1.35
N ILE A 89 -0.22 4.51 2.30
CA ILE A 89 -1.16 3.40 2.09
C ILE A 89 -2.58 3.96 1.83
N ARG A 90 -3.04 4.92 2.63
CA ARG A 90 -4.38 5.51 2.48
C ARG A 90 -4.54 6.26 1.16
N GLU A 91 -3.52 7.02 0.75
CA GLU A 91 -3.50 7.71 -0.55
C GLU A 91 -3.50 6.72 -1.72
N TYR A 92 -2.71 5.64 -1.63
CA TYR A 92 -2.70 4.56 -2.62
C TYR A 92 -4.09 3.93 -2.76
N LEU A 93 -4.72 3.54 -1.65
CA LEU A 93 -6.04 2.92 -1.66
C LEU A 93 -7.11 3.86 -2.21
N ALA A 94 -7.09 5.14 -1.79
CA ALA A 94 -8.03 6.13 -2.27
C ALA A 94 -7.87 6.40 -3.78
N GLU A 95 -6.63 6.48 -4.28
CA GLU A 95 -6.39 6.65 -5.71
C GLU A 95 -6.81 5.42 -6.51
N ARG A 96 -6.53 4.21 -6.01
CA ARG A 96 -7.00 2.96 -6.62
C ARG A 96 -8.52 2.93 -6.73
N ALA A 97 -9.24 3.35 -5.70
CA ALA A 97 -10.70 3.41 -5.73
C ALA A 97 -11.26 4.47 -6.69
N ARG A 98 -10.57 5.62 -6.86
CA ARG A 98 -10.97 6.66 -7.82
C ARG A 98 -10.72 6.26 -9.26
N THR A 99 -9.69 5.46 -9.51
CA THR A 99 -9.22 5.07 -10.84
C THR A 99 -9.68 3.67 -11.26
N ASP A 100 -10.43 2.96 -10.40
CA ASP A 100 -11.10 1.71 -10.73
C ASP A 100 -12.01 1.90 -11.96
N GLU A 101 -11.74 1.18 -13.04
CA GLU A 101 -12.48 1.29 -14.30
C GLU A 101 -13.91 0.75 -14.21
N GLU A 102 -14.16 -0.20 -13.30
CA GLU A 102 -15.46 -0.85 -13.15
C GLU A 102 -16.37 -0.08 -12.19
N ASN A 103 -15.80 0.47 -11.11
CA ASN A 103 -16.55 1.19 -10.08
C ASN A 103 -15.76 2.36 -9.46
N PRO A 104 -15.53 3.45 -10.21
CA PRO A 104 -14.77 4.59 -9.71
C PRO A 104 -15.57 5.32 -8.63
N ARG A 105 -14.95 5.56 -7.48
CA ARG A 105 -15.62 6.24 -6.35
C ARG A 105 -14.68 7.08 -5.52
N TYR A 106 -15.28 8.00 -4.76
CA TYR A 106 -14.57 8.69 -3.70
C TYR A 106 -14.53 7.79 -2.45
N ALA A 107 -13.32 7.35 -2.09
CA ALA A 107 -13.08 6.53 -0.91
C ALA A 107 -12.27 7.30 0.13
N ASN A 108 -12.50 7.00 1.41
CA ASN A 108 -11.73 7.53 2.52
C ASN A 108 -11.31 6.39 3.43
N TYR A 109 -10.06 5.95 3.29
CA TYR A 109 -9.57 4.78 4.00
C TYR A 109 -9.00 5.12 5.38
N GLU A 110 -9.27 4.25 6.35
CA GLU A 110 -8.58 4.18 7.64
C GLU A 110 -7.85 2.85 7.78
N ILE A 111 -6.63 2.86 8.33
CA ILE A 111 -5.92 1.64 8.71
C ILE A 111 -6.38 1.27 10.12
N THR A 112 -7.24 0.25 10.22
CA THR A 112 -7.85 -0.16 11.49
C THR A 112 -6.93 -1.04 12.31
N GLN A 113 -6.08 -1.84 11.65
CA GLN A 113 -5.12 -2.72 12.32
C GLN A 113 -3.78 -2.76 11.58
N TYR A 114 -2.71 -2.93 12.36
CA TYR A 114 -1.35 -3.10 11.87
C TYR A 114 -0.64 -4.23 12.63
N TYR A 115 -0.07 -5.19 11.89
CA TYR A 115 0.47 -6.44 12.41
C TYR A 115 1.98 -6.61 12.18
N GLY A 116 2.68 -5.56 11.73
CA GLY A 116 4.14 -5.55 11.61
C GLY A 116 4.65 -5.27 10.20
N CYS A 117 5.97 -5.10 10.11
CA CYS A 117 6.69 -4.90 8.87
C CYS A 117 7.71 -6.04 8.68
N TYR A 118 7.60 -6.76 7.57
CA TYR A 118 8.38 -7.95 7.27
C TYR A 118 9.00 -7.78 5.88
N ASN A 119 10.32 -7.65 5.79
CA ASN A 119 11.04 -7.43 4.53
C ASN A 119 10.47 -6.27 3.67
N GLY A 120 10.04 -5.19 4.35
CA GLY A 120 9.43 -4.01 3.74
C GLY A 120 7.95 -4.16 3.38
N TYR A 121 7.34 -5.31 3.69
CA TYR A 121 5.89 -5.49 3.57
C TYR A 121 5.19 -5.15 4.89
N TYR A 122 4.23 -4.24 4.85
CA TYR A 122 3.42 -3.81 5.99
C TYR A 122 2.10 -4.58 6.01
N ALA A 123 1.91 -5.40 7.04
CA ALA A 123 0.69 -6.17 7.23
C ALA A 123 -0.39 -5.28 7.88
N VAL A 124 -1.47 -5.00 7.15
CA VAL A 124 -2.51 -4.05 7.55
C VAL A 124 -3.92 -4.57 7.26
N VAL A 125 -4.88 -4.07 8.03
CA VAL A 125 -6.31 -4.10 7.72
C VAL A 125 -6.77 -2.66 7.57
N PHE A 126 -7.66 -2.42 6.63
CA PHE A 126 -8.20 -1.11 6.36
C PHE A 126 -9.68 -1.17 6.04
N GLU A 127 -10.36 -0.04 6.24
CA GLU A 127 -11.77 0.12 5.91
C GLU A 127 -11.98 1.40 5.09
N ASP A 128 -12.92 1.36 4.14
CA ASP A 128 -13.40 2.59 3.49
C ASP A 128 -14.52 3.17 4.35
N LEU A 129 -14.25 4.31 5.01
CA LEU A 129 -15.19 4.99 5.89
C LEU A 129 -16.44 5.54 5.16
N ASN A 130 -16.42 5.56 3.81
CA ASN A 130 -17.58 5.95 3.01
C ASN A 130 -18.48 4.76 2.65
N GLU A 131 -17.96 3.54 2.72
CA GLU A 131 -18.77 2.33 2.56
C GLU A 131 -19.39 2.02 3.93
N GLY A 132 -20.70 2.23 4.05
CA GLY A 132 -21.41 1.82 5.26
C GLY A 132 -21.21 0.32 5.48
N HIS A 133 -20.93 -0.08 6.72
CA HIS A 133 -20.90 -1.50 7.08
C HIS A 133 -22.22 -2.15 6.66
N PHE A 134 -22.15 -3.22 5.88
CA PHE A 134 -23.33 -4.01 5.59
C PHE A 134 -23.73 -4.71 6.89
N ASP A 135 -25.02 -4.78 7.22
CA ASP A 135 -25.56 -5.52 8.38
C ASP A 135 -25.33 -7.06 8.30
N VAL A 136 -24.43 -7.52 7.42
CA VAL A 136 -24.12 -8.92 7.19
C VAL A 136 -22.83 -9.24 7.93
N TRP A 137 -22.97 -10.03 9.00
CA TRP A 137 -21.84 -10.65 9.68
C TRP A 137 -21.28 -11.74 8.77
N GLU A 138 -20.05 -11.57 8.31
CA GLU A 138 -19.36 -12.54 7.47
C GLU A 138 -18.14 -13.10 8.19
N GLU A 139 -17.92 -14.39 8.03
CA GLU A 139 -16.75 -15.09 8.54
C GLU A 139 -15.82 -15.38 7.37
N TYR A 140 -14.57 -14.97 7.51
CA TYR A 140 -13.52 -15.15 6.53
C TYR A 140 -12.41 -16.00 7.11
N TRP A 141 -12.09 -17.07 6.40
CA TRP A 141 -10.98 -17.96 6.71
C TRP A 141 -9.98 -17.90 5.56
N THR A 142 -8.73 -17.61 5.88
CA THR A 142 -7.60 -17.72 4.95
C THR A 142 -6.57 -18.65 5.57
N GLU A 143 -6.07 -19.62 4.83
CA GLU A 143 -5.00 -20.50 5.26
C GLU A 143 -3.79 -20.28 4.34
N VAL A 144 -2.63 -19.99 4.92
CA VAL A 144 -1.37 -19.86 4.18
C VAL A 144 -0.34 -20.76 4.84
N ASP A 145 0.15 -21.78 4.14
CA ASP A 145 1.13 -22.75 4.66
C ASP A 145 0.71 -23.40 6.00
N GLY A 146 -0.57 -23.74 6.11
CA GLY A 146 -1.17 -24.32 7.31
C GLY A 146 -1.39 -23.33 8.46
N VAL A 147 -1.05 -22.05 8.28
CA VAL A 147 -1.34 -20.97 9.25
C VAL A 147 -2.70 -20.36 8.94
N ILE A 148 -3.58 -20.38 9.93
CA ILE A 148 -4.98 -19.97 9.80
C ILE A 148 -5.14 -18.51 10.22
N PHE A 149 -5.82 -17.73 9.37
CA PHE A 149 -6.25 -16.36 9.62
C PHE A 149 -7.77 -16.31 9.53
N TYR A 150 -8.39 -16.18 10.69
CA TYR A 150 -9.81 -15.94 10.86
C TYR A 150 -10.06 -14.45 11.06
N SER A 151 -11.10 -13.96 10.41
CA SER A 151 -11.70 -12.65 10.64
C SER A 151 -13.22 -12.83 10.62
N ALA A 152 -13.91 -12.14 11.53
CA ALA A 152 -15.35 -12.08 11.52
C ALA A 152 -15.83 -10.67 11.87
N GLY A 153 -16.70 -10.12 11.03
CA GLY A 153 -17.17 -8.75 11.17
C GLY A 153 -18.16 -8.34 10.10
N TYR A 154 -18.52 -7.06 10.10
CA TYR A 154 -19.47 -6.45 9.17
C TYR A 154 -18.82 -5.97 7.84
N SER A 155 -17.56 -6.35 7.62
CA SER A 155 -16.81 -6.15 6.38
C SER A 155 -15.66 -7.17 6.32
N SER A 156 -15.11 -7.38 5.12
CA SER A 156 -14.00 -8.31 4.91
C SER A 156 -12.71 -7.75 5.51
N GLU A 157 -12.46 -7.96 6.80
CA GLU A 157 -11.20 -7.58 7.49
C GLU A 157 -10.07 -8.54 7.10
N LYS A 158 -9.81 -8.65 5.80
CA LYS A 158 -8.69 -9.41 5.26
C LYS A 158 -7.40 -8.67 5.57
N ILE A 159 -6.39 -9.43 5.97
CA ILE A 159 -5.03 -8.89 6.13
C ILE A 159 -4.40 -8.75 4.74
N TYR A 160 -4.00 -7.54 4.40
CA TYR A 160 -3.25 -7.24 3.20
C TYR A 160 -1.81 -6.86 3.52
N MET A 161 -0.94 -7.02 2.53
CA MET A 161 0.47 -6.68 2.61
C MET A 161 0.74 -5.50 1.66
N TRP A 162 1.11 -4.35 2.20
CA TRP A 162 1.59 -3.22 1.39
C TRP A 162 3.10 -3.25 1.24
N LYS A 163 3.65 -2.86 0.09
CA LYS A 163 5.07 -2.57 -0.03
C LYS A 163 5.30 -1.29 -0.82
N ARG A 164 6.20 -0.44 -0.32
CA ARG A 164 6.65 0.77 -1.01
C ARG A 164 7.39 0.40 -2.31
N GLY A 165 7.17 1.20 -3.36
CA GLY A 165 7.79 1.08 -4.68
C GLY A 165 9.27 1.44 -4.72
#